data_AF-A0AAN1J4S4-F1
#
_entry.id   AF-A0AAN1J4S4-F1
#
_cell.length_a   1.000
_cell.length_b   1.000
_cell.length_c   1.000
_cell.angle_alpha   90.00
_cell.angle_beta   90.00
_cell.angle_gamma   90.00
#
_symmetry.space_group_name_H-M   'P 1'
#
loop_
_entity.id
_entity.type
_entity.pdbx_description
1 polymer ?
#
loop_
_entity_poly.entity_id
_entity_poly.type
_entity_poly.pdbx_seq_one_letter_code
_entity_poly.pdbx_strand_id
1 'polypeptide(L)'
;MIYEAVYVQGLHNDNKRTNESIQQVRDSRRSNISIPWRAENERLLSVAFDHVFGKAVAYAFDFFDPNVHLSVITDTLDEKILDEFRQRADNFLSLGEPKEIPIKAYDREKKEPIELTGRSSMTGDIDKFTKRLRNVTYSIACENSSLTFAADVLVNSVGYQLTKNIEAKGRIDLNSRPAIVGHRLEHYFYGVTDETTMRNPSDTIYRHPGHTD
;
A
#
# COMPACT_ATOMS: atom_id res chain seq x y z
N MET A 1 -12.98 2.76 13.11
CA MET A 1 -11.89 3.69 12.74
C MET A 1 -10.76 2.87 12.14
N ILE A 2 -10.15 3.35 11.06
CA ILE A 2 -9.07 2.69 10.35
C ILE A 2 -7.92 3.69 10.27
N TYR A 3 -6.69 3.24 10.49
CA TYR A 3 -5.48 4.01 10.21
C TYR A 3 -4.39 3.12 9.66
N GLU A 4 -3.39 3.78 9.08
CA GLU A 4 -2.14 3.17 8.68
C GLU A 4 -0.98 4.05 9.17
N ALA A 5 0.07 3.42 9.68
CA ALA A 5 1.31 4.10 10.05
C ALA A 5 2.51 3.32 9.52
N VAL A 6 3.53 4.05 9.06
CA VAL A 6 4.71 3.50 8.38
C VAL A 6 5.96 4.16 8.94
N TYR A 7 7.00 3.39 9.24
CA TYR A 7 8.31 3.96 9.54
C TYR A 7 8.96 4.48 8.26
N VAL A 8 9.13 5.80 8.15
CA VAL A 8 9.70 6.46 6.96
C VAL A 8 11.08 5.92 6.60
N GLN A 9 11.94 5.70 7.60
CA GLN A 9 13.26 5.09 7.36
C GLN A 9 13.14 3.63 6.88
N GLY A 10 12.13 2.88 7.36
CA GLY A 10 11.82 1.54 6.90
C GLY A 10 11.44 1.53 5.41
N LEU A 11 10.57 2.45 5.00
CA LEU A 11 10.20 2.65 3.59
C LEU A 11 11.41 2.99 2.71
N HIS A 12 12.28 3.89 3.15
CA HIS A 12 13.50 4.22 2.40
C HIS A 12 14.45 3.03 2.26
N ASN A 13 14.63 2.26 3.34
CA ASN A 13 15.50 1.08 3.33
C ASN A 13 14.94 0.00 2.41
N ASP A 14 13.63 -0.23 2.42
CA ASP A 14 12.98 -1.20 1.54
C ASP A 14 13.08 -0.79 0.07
N ASN A 15 12.75 0.47 -0.26
CA ASN A 15 12.94 1.02 -1.61
C ASN A 15 14.38 0.82 -2.11
N LYS A 16 15.37 1.10 -1.26
CA LYS A 16 16.79 0.91 -1.60
C LYS A 16 17.09 -0.57 -1.87
N ARG A 17 16.69 -1.47 -0.97
CA ARG A 17 16.91 -2.93 -1.09
C ARG A 17 16.25 -3.51 -2.34
N THR A 18 15.03 -3.10 -2.64
CA THR A 18 14.27 -3.56 -3.82
C THR A 18 14.96 -3.09 -5.11
N ASN A 19 15.36 -1.82 -5.18
CA ASN A 19 16.09 -1.28 -6.32
C ASN A 19 17.45 -1.97 -6.52
N GLU A 20 18.21 -2.22 -5.45
CA GLU A 20 19.48 -2.96 -5.50
C GLU A 20 19.29 -4.39 -6.00
N SER A 21 18.25 -5.08 -5.52
CA SER A 21 17.93 -6.45 -5.93
C SER A 21 17.56 -6.52 -7.42
N ILE A 22 16.73 -5.60 -7.89
CA ILE A 22 16.36 -5.50 -9.32
C ILE A 22 17.61 -5.20 -10.16
N GLN A 23 18.47 -4.28 -9.71
CA GLN A 23 19.70 -3.95 -10.41
C GLN A 23 20.64 -5.16 -10.53
N GLN A 24 20.83 -5.94 -9.46
CA GLN A 24 21.63 -7.17 -9.48
C GLN A 24 21.08 -8.22 -10.46
N VAL A 25 19.75 -8.42 -10.50
CA VAL A 25 19.10 -9.31 -11.47
C VAL A 25 19.34 -8.83 -12.90
N ARG A 26 19.32 -7.51 -13.12
CA ARG A 26 19.57 -6.92 -14.45
C ARG A 26 21.03 -7.06 -14.87
N ASP A 27 21.97 -6.85 -13.97
CA ASP A 27 23.40 -6.93 -14.26
C ASP A 27 23.85 -8.38 -14.50
N SER A 28 23.22 -9.34 -13.82
CA SER A 28 23.47 -10.78 -14.04
C SER A 28 22.76 -11.33 -15.28
N ARG A 29 21.76 -10.63 -15.83
CA ARG A 29 21.01 -11.07 -17.01
C ARG A 29 21.86 -10.97 -18.28
N ARG A 30 22.18 -12.12 -18.87
CA ARG A 30 22.80 -12.21 -20.20
C ARG A 30 21.71 -12.27 -21.27
N SER A 31 21.38 -11.13 -21.87
CA SER A 31 20.34 -11.00 -22.90
C SER A 31 20.72 -9.89 -23.89
N ASN A 32 20.52 -10.14 -25.18
CA ASN A 32 20.68 -9.13 -26.24
C ASN A 32 19.56 -8.08 -26.21
N ILE A 33 18.45 -8.39 -25.54
CA ILE A 33 17.34 -7.48 -25.33
C ILE A 33 17.60 -6.64 -24.08
N SER A 34 17.60 -5.32 -24.26
CA SER A 34 17.70 -4.31 -23.21
C SER A 34 16.32 -3.76 -22.89
N ILE A 35 15.87 -3.90 -21.64
CA ILE A 35 14.60 -3.32 -21.17
C ILE A 35 14.95 -2.08 -20.34
N PRO A 36 14.52 -0.87 -20.71
CA PRO A 36 14.73 0.33 -19.91
C PRO A 36 14.09 0.14 -18.53
N TRP A 37 14.78 0.58 -17.49
CA TRP A 37 14.30 0.54 -16.12
C TRP A 37 14.76 1.80 -15.41
N ARG A 38 13.93 2.28 -14.50
CA ARG A 38 14.23 3.41 -13.62
C ARG A 38 13.98 2.92 -12.20
N ALA A 39 14.91 3.24 -11.30
CA ALA A 39 14.70 3.01 -9.88
C ALA A 39 13.41 3.70 -9.43
N GLU A 40 12.56 2.94 -8.76
CA GLU A 40 11.31 3.45 -8.23
C GLU A 40 11.55 3.94 -6.80
N ASN A 41 10.98 5.09 -6.48
CA ASN A 41 10.96 5.61 -5.12
C ASN A 41 9.51 5.72 -4.73
N GLU A 42 9.04 4.74 -3.95
CA GLU A 42 7.66 4.71 -3.54
C GLU A 42 7.35 5.90 -2.61
N ARG A 43 6.24 6.58 -2.88
CA ARG A 43 5.79 7.73 -2.11
C ARG A 43 5.05 7.25 -0.87
N LEU A 44 5.43 7.79 0.30
CA LEU A 44 4.81 7.47 1.58
C LEU A 44 3.29 7.62 1.56
N LEU A 45 2.80 8.71 0.97
CA LEU A 45 1.36 8.99 0.90
C LEU A 45 0.62 7.91 0.10
N SER A 46 1.22 7.43 -0.99
CA SER A 46 0.63 6.42 -1.85
C SER A 46 0.62 5.03 -1.20
N VAL A 47 1.66 4.71 -0.43
CA VAL A 47 1.71 3.50 0.43
C VAL A 47 0.61 3.56 1.48
N ALA A 48 0.51 4.68 2.20
CA ALA A 48 -0.50 4.85 3.24
C ALA A 48 -1.92 4.74 2.65
N PHE A 49 -2.16 5.35 1.49
CA PHE A 49 -3.43 5.24 0.78
C PHE A 49 -3.77 3.79 0.45
N ASP A 50 -2.85 3.03 -0.17
CA ASP A 50 -3.08 1.64 -0.57
C ASP A 50 -3.50 0.77 0.61
N HIS A 51 -2.80 0.92 1.73
CA HIS A 51 -3.06 0.13 2.94
C HIS A 51 -4.36 0.54 3.64
N VAL A 52 -4.64 1.84 3.76
CA VAL A 52 -5.93 2.31 4.32
C VAL A 52 -7.08 1.86 3.43
N PHE A 53 -6.93 1.95 2.11
CA PHE A 53 -7.93 1.50 1.14
C PHE A 53 -8.18 -0.01 1.28
N GLY A 54 -7.13 -0.83 1.31
CA GLY A 54 -7.24 -2.27 1.53
C GLY A 54 -7.91 -2.63 2.86
N LYS A 55 -7.57 -1.93 3.95
CA LYS A 55 -8.26 -2.08 5.25
C LYS A 55 -9.72 -1.65 5.18
N ALA A 56 -10.06 -0.60 4.44
CA ALA A 56 -11.44 -0.16 4.24
C ALA A 56 -12.27 -1.18 3.46
N VAL A 57 -11.69 -1.80 2.42
CA VAL A 57 -12.32 -2.91 1.70
C VAL A 57 -12.52 -4.11 2.62
N ALA A 58 -11.52 -4.51 3.40
CA ALA A 58 -11.62 -5.60 4.36
C ALA A 58 -12.70 -5.35 5.41
N TYR A 59 -12.72 -4.14 5.99
CA TYR A 59 -13.77 -3.71 6.90
C TYR A 59 -15.14 -3.83 6.24
N ALA A 60 -15.27 -3.36 5.01
CA ALA A 60 -16.54 -3.42 4.33
C ALA A 60 -17.02 -4.86 4.07
N PHE A 61 -16.10 -5.77 3.79
CA PHE A 61 -16.39 -7.19 3.64
C PHE A 61 -16.79 -7.91 4.92
N ASP A 62 -16.36 -7.42 6.08
CA ASP A 62 -16.71 -8.00 7.38
C ASP A 62 -18.07 -7.50 7.89
N PHE A 63 -18.46 -6.28 7.52
CA PHE A 63 -19.62 -5.61 8.12
C PHE A 63 -20.76 -5.27 7.15
N PHE A 64 -20.53 -5.30 5.83
CA PHE A 64 -21.52 -4.96 4.82
C PHE A 64 -21.70 -6.06 3.78
N ASP A 65 -22.76 -5.90 2.99
CA ASP A 65 -23.08 -6.78 1.87
C ASP A 65 -22.01 -6.74 0.76
N PRO A 66 -21.97 -7.75 -0.14
CA PRO A 66 -20.90 -7.89 -1.12
C PRO A 66 -20.75 -6.71 -2.10
N ASN A 67 -21.82 -5.93 -2.31
CA ASN A 67 -21.82 -4.78 -3.21
C ASN A 67 -21.53 -3.51 -2.42
N VAL A 68 -20.27 -3.09 -2.41
CA VAL A 68 -19.79 -1.95 -1.62
C VAL A 68 -19.38 -0.82 -2.55
N HIS A 69 -19.78 0.39 -2.21
CA HIS A 69 -19.21 1.61 -2.78
C HIS A 69 -18.38 2.34 -1.73
N LEU A 70 -17.09 2.51 -1.98
CA LEU A 70 -16.18 3.26 -1.12
C LEU A 70 -16.02 4.70 -1.63
N SER A 71 -16.57 5.66 -0.87
CA SER A 71 -16.34 7.08 -1.14
C SER A 71 -15.12 7.56 -0.35
N VAL A 72 -14.03 7.85 -1.07
CA VAL A 72 -12.81 8.43 -0.52
C VAL A 72 -12.88 9.95 -0.69
N ILE A 73 -12.85 10.67 0.42
CA ILE A 73 -12.84 12.13 0.46
C ILE A 73 -11.50 12.57 1.04
N THR A 74 -10.78 13.42 0.31
CA THR A 74 -9.48 13.97 0.72
C THR A 74 -9.51 15.48 0.72
N ASP A 75 -8.57 16.11 1.42
CA ASP A 75 -8.25 17.51 1.17
C ASP A 75 -7.72 17.71 -0.26
N THR A 76 -7.45 18.96 -0.61
CA THR A 76 -6.88 19.34 -1.90
C THR A 76 -5.55 18.62 -2.15
N LEU A 77 -5.54 17.74 -3.15
CA LEU A 77 -4.36 17.07 -3.68
C LEU A 77 -4.14 17.44 -5.14
N ASP A 78 -2.89 17.37 -5.61
CA ASP A 78 -2.58 17.52 -7.03
C ASP A 78 -3.20 16.38 -7.84
N GLU A 79 -3.65 16.67 -9.06
CA GLU A 79 -4.29 15.66 -9.94
C GLU A 79 -3.41 14.42 -10.16
N LYS A 80 -2.08 14.60 -10.23
CA LYS A 80 -1.13 13.48 -10.39
C LYS A 80 -1.15 12.52 -9.20
N ILE A 81 -1.43 13.00 -7.99
CA ILE A 81 -1.54 12.16 -6.79
C ILE A 81 -2.90 11.44 -6.81
N LEU A 82 -3.96 12.12 -7.25
CA LEU A 82 -5.28 11.48 -7.41
C LEU A 82 -5.24 10.37 -8.45
N ASP A 83 -4.57 10.58 -9.58
CA ASP A 83 -4.37 9.54 -10.59
C ASP A 83 -3.57 8.35 -10.03
N GLU A 84 -2.56 8.61 -9.20
CA GLU A 84 -1.80 7.55 -8.53
C GLU A 84 -2.68 6.76 -7.54
N PHE A 85 -3.57 7.44 -6.80
CA PHE A 85 -4.53 6.78 -5.91
C PHE A 85 -5.54 5.92 -6.69
N ARG A 86 -6.12 6.45 -7.77
CA ARG A 86 -7.01 5.71 -8.66
C ARG A 86 -6.31 4.47 -9.20
N GLN A 87 -5.09 4.63 -9.71
CA GLN A 87 -4.30 3.52 -10.21
C GLN A 87 -4.03 2.45 -9.15
N ARG A 88 -3.73 2.84 -7.90
CA ARG A 88 -3.54 1.89 -6.80
C ARG A 88 -4.83 1.16 -6.42
N ALA A 89 -5.94 1.89 -6.28
CA ALA A 89 -7.25 1.30 -6.02
C ALA A 89 -7.67 0.32 -7.13
N ASP A 90 -7.52 0.71 -8.40
CA ASP A 90 -7.79 -0.15 -9.56
C ASP A 90 -6.89 -1.39 -9.55
N ASN A 91 -5.59 -1.23 -9.27
CA ASN A 91 -4.66 -2.34 -9.17
C ASN A 91 -5.03 -3.32 -8.06
N PHE A 92 -5.46 -2.81 -6.91
CA PHE A 92 -5.92 -3.61 -5.78
C PHE A 92 -7.22 -4.35 -6.12
N LEU A 93 -8.22 -3.68 -6.71
CA LEU A 93 -9.51 -4.29 -7.02
C LEU A 93 -9.44 -5.29 -8.19
N SER A 94 -8.46 -5.13 -9.08
CA SER A 94 -8.14 -6.07 -10.17
C SER A 94 -7.14 -7.17 -9.77
N LEU A 95 -6.85 -7.35 -8.48
CA LEU A 95 -5.99 -8.44 -8.01
C LEU A 95 -6.53 -9.79 -8.48
N GLY A 96 -5.62 -10.65 -8.95
CA GLY A 96 -5.95 -11.97 -9.49
C GLY A 96 -6.44 -11.96 -10.94
N GLU A 97 -6.72 -10.80 -11.54
CA GLU A 97 -7.05 -10.73 -12.96
C GLU A 97 -5.78 -10.84 -13.81
N PRO A 98 -5.79 -11.62 -14.90
CA PRO A 98 -4.67 -11.66 -15.83
C PRO A 98 -4.41 -10.27 -16.41
N LYS A 99 -3.15 -9.82 -16.36
CA LYS A 99 -2.73 -8.54 -16.95
C LYS A 99 -1.73 -8.78 -18.07
N GLU A 100 -1.98 -8.11 -19.19
CA GLU A 100 -1.01 -7.96 -20.27
C GLU A 100 -0.37 -6.58 -20.15
N ILE A 101 0.95 -6.54 -20.02
CA ILE A 101 1.70 -5.30 -19.86
C ILE A 101 2.59 -5.13 -21.10
N PRO A 102 2.40 -4.07 -21.90
CA PRO A 102 3.31 -3.78 -23.00
C PRO A 102 4.67 -3.34 -22.44
N ILE A 103 5.72 -4.02 -22.89
CA ILE A 103 7.10 -3.78 -22.49
C ILE A 103 7.86 -3.26 -23.70
N LYS A 104 8.20 -1.97 -23.67
CA LYS A 104 9.12 -1.38 -24.65
C LYS A 104 10.53 -1.88 -24.36
N ALA A 105 11.19 -2.45 -25.34
CA ALA A 105 12.55 -2.96 -25.22
C ALA A 105 13.39 -2.58 -26.45
N TYR A 106 14.69 -2.84 -26.39
CA TYR A 106 15.63 -2.53 -27.45
C TYR A 106 16.47 -3.76 -27.76
N ASP A 107 16.49 -4.18 -29.03
CA ASP A 107 17.34 -5.25 -29.53
C ASP A 107 18.73 -4.70 -29.84
N ARG A 108 19.76 -5.12 -29.10
CA ARG A 108 21.13 -4.63 -29.28
C ARG A 108 21.82 -5.17 -30.52
N GLU A 109 21.41 -6.33 -31.03
CA GLU A 109 21.99 -6.93 -32.24
C GLU A 109 21.44 -6.25 -33.48
N LYS A 110 20.10 -6.11 -33.55
CA LYS A 110 19.42 -5.45 -34.68
C LYS A 110 19.41 -3.93 -34.59
N LYS A 111 19.74 -3.38 -33.42
CA LYS A 111 19.77 -1.93 -33.12
C LYS A 111 18.42 -1.24 -33.32
N GLU A 112 17.33 -1.92 -33.01
CA GLU A 112 15.96 -1.42 -33.21
C GLU A 112 15.11 -1.52 -31.92
N PRO A 113 14.13 -0.62 -31.72
CA PRO A 113 13.14 -0.78 -30.68
C PRO A 113 12.19 -1.93 -30.99
N ILE A 114 11.84 -2.71 -29.99
CA ILE A 114 10.88 -3.81 -30.07
C ILE A 114 9.82 -3.66 -28.97
N GLU A 115 8.61 -4.14 -29.24
CA GLU A 115 7.55 -4.23 -28.24
C GLU A 115 7.35 -5.70 -27.85
N LEU A 116 7.44 -5.95 -26.56
CA LEU A 116 7.18 -7.25 -25.94
C LEU A 116 5.89 -7.16 -25.13
N THR A 117 5.25 -8.29 -24.86
CA THR A 117 4.09 -8.34 -23.96
C THR A 117 4.44 -9.22 -22.77
N GLY A 118 4.44 -8.63 -21.57
CA GLY A 118 4.49 -9.37 -20.31
C GLY A 118 3.10 -9.88 -19.98
N ARG A 119 2.99 -11.15 -19.58
CA ARG A 119 1.74 -11.72 -19.06
C ARG A 119 1.94 -12.12 -17.61
N SER A 120 1.09 -11.62 -16.72
CA SER A 120 1.00 -12.08 -15.35
C SER A 120 -0.33 -12.76 -15.11
N SER A 121 -0.30 -13.86 -14.37
CA SER A 121 -1.50 -14.55 -13.88
C SER A 121 -1.20 -15.12 -12.50
N MET A 122 -2.17 -15.06 -11.59
CA MET A 122 -2.09 -15.75 -10.31
C MET A 122 -2.67 -17.15 -10.46
N THR A 123 -1.95 -18.14 -9.94
CA THR A 123 -2.41 -19.53 -9.87
C THR A 123 -2.72 -19.87 -8.41
N GLY A 124 -3.92 -20.38 -8.13
CA GLY A 124 -4.37 -20.75 -6.78
C GLY A 124 -5.86 -20.56 -6.54
N ASP A 125 -6.39 -21.18 -5.48
CA ASP A 125 -7.80 -21.09 -5.05
C ASP A 125 -8.08 -19.77 -4.30
N ILE A 126 -7.75 -18.65 -4.93
CA ILE A 126 -7.92 -17.28 -4.42
C ILE A 126 -9.27 -16.70 -4.91
N ASP A 127 -10.00 -17.50 -5.68
CA ASP A 127 -11.16 -17.12 -6.47
C ASP A 127 -12.28 -16.51 -5.61
N LYS A 128 -12.45 -16.97 -4.35
CA LYS A 128 -13.46 -16.40 -3.46
C LYS A 128 -13.17 -14.95 -3.05
N PHE A 129 -11.91 -14.60 -2.78
CA PHE A 129 -11.55 -13.24 -2.38
C PHE A 129 -11.54 -12.29 -3.58
N THR A 130 -10.92 -12.70 -4.69
CA THR A 130 -10.82 -11.86 -5.90
C THR A 130 -12.18 -11.64 -6.55
N LYS A 131 -13.10 -12.61 -6.50
CA LYS A 131 -14.50 -12.40 -6.93
C LYS A 131 -15.22 -11.34 -6.10
N ARG A 132 -14.96 -11.26 -4.79
CA ARG A 132 -15.58 -10.24 -3.93
C ARG A 132 -15.06 -8.84 -4.26
N LEU A 133 -13.78 -8.71 -4.62
CA LEU A 133 -13.20 -7.42 -5.02
C LEU A 133 -13.90 -6.80 -6.23
N ARG A 134 -14.38 -7.62 -7.18
CA ARG A 134 -15.13 -7.14 -8.37
C ARG A 134 -16.43 -6.42 -8.05
N ASN A 135 -17.00 -6.66 -6.87
CA ASN A 135 -18.24 -6.02 -6.43
C ASN A 135 -17.99 -4.73 -5.66
N VAL A 136 -16.72 -4.37 -5.44
CA VAL A 136 -16.34 -3.11 -4.82
C VAL A 136 -16.18 -2.07 -5.92
N THR A 137 -16.86 -0.95 -5.75
CA THR A 137 -16.64 0.26 -6.55
C THR A 137 -16.12 1.36 -5.65
N TYR A 138 -15.51 2.39 -6.22
CA TYR A 138 -15.04 3.52 -5.43
C TYR A 138 -15.15 4.84 -6.20
N SER A 139 -15.13 5.94 -5.45
CA SER A 139 -14.99 7.29 -5.96
C SER A 139 -13.99 8.05 -5.11
N ILE A 140 -13.14 8.87 -5.73
CA ILE A 140 -12.22 9.75 -5.02
C ILE A 140 -12.58 11.19 -5.34
N ALA A 141 -12.85 11.99 -4.32
CA ALA A 141 -13.19 13.40 -4.43
C ALA A 141 -12.32 14.25 -3.49
N CYS A 142 -11.91 15.42 -3.97
CA CYS A 142 -11.32 16.45 -3.13
C CYS A 142 -12.42 17.37 -2.61
N GLU A 143 -12.50 17.53 -1.29
CA GLU A 143 -13.45 18.43 -0.65
C GLU A 143 -12.76 19.13 0.51
N ASN A 144 -13.02 20.43 0.69
CA ASN A 144 -12.68 21.11 1.93
C ASN A 144 -13.93 21.12 2.81
N SER A 145 -14.05 20.15 3.70
CA SER A 145 -15.27 19.93 4.48
C SER A 145 -14.98 19.61 5.93
N SER A 146 -16.03 19.61 6.75
CA SER A 146 -15.91 19.19 8.15
C SER A 146 -15.44 17.73 8.29
N LEU A 147 -15.59 16.90 7.26
CA LEU A 147 -15.10 15.52 7.27
C LEU A 147 -13.58 15.46 7.15
N THR A 148 -12.97 16.26 6.27
CA THR A 148 -11.50 16.29 6.13
C THR A 148 -10.85 16.90 7.36
N PHE A 149 -11.46 17.94 7.94
CA PHE A 149 -11.05 18.47 9.24
C PHE A 149 -11.14 17.42 10.37
N ALA A 150 -12.22 16.63 10.41
CA ALA A 150 -12.35 15.55 11.39
C ALA A 150 -11.27 14.47 11.18
N ALA A 151 -10.92 14.16 9.93
CA ALA A 151 -9.84 13.24 9.61
C ALA A 151 -8.48 13.76 10.14
N ASP A 152 -8.17 15.04 9.96
CA ASP A 152 -6.95 15.66 10.51
C ASP A 152 -6.86 15.54 12.03
N VAL A 153 -7.96 15.81 12.73
CA VAL A 153 -8.01 15.68 14.19
C VAL A 153 -7.73 14.24 14.61
N LEU A 154 -8.32 13.26 13.92
CA LEU A 154 -8.10 11.84 14.21
C LEU A 154 -6.67 11.42 13.92
N VAL A 155 -6.11 11.81 12.77
CA VAL A 155 -4.72 11.49 12.38
C VAL A 155 -3.74 12.06 13.40
N ASN A 156 -3.93 13.32 13.81
CA ASN A 156 -3.06 13.94 14.83
C ASN A 156 -3.21 13.29 16.21
N SER A 157 -4.43 12.89 16.59
CA SER A 157 -4.69 12.17 17.84
C SER A 157 -4.01 10.80 17.86
N VAL A 158 -4.08 10.06 16.75
CA VAL A 158 -3.38 8.78 16.57
C VAL A 158 -1.87 9.02 16.60
N GLY A 159 -1.36 9.99 15.84
CA GLY A 159 0.06 10.33 15.79
C GLY A 159 0.63 10.68 17.17
N TYR A 160 -0.08 11.48 17.96
CA TYR A 160 0.29 11.79 19.33
C TYR A 160 0.42 10.52 20.19
N GLN A 161 -0.56 9.61 20.12
CA GLN A 161 -0.52 8.38 20.90
C GLN A 161 0.61 7.44 20.45
N LEU A 162 0.85 7.33 19.15
CA LEU A 162 1.96 6.55 18.60
C LEU A 162 3.30 7.07 19.12
N THR A 163 3.55 8.38 19.01
CA THR A 163 4.79 8.99 19.51
C THR A 163 4.99 8.73 21.00
N LYS A 164 3.95 8.94 21.82
CA LYS A 164 4.02 8.70 23.27
C LYS A 164 4.35 7.23 23.58
N ASN A 165 3.75 6.28 22.87
CA ASN A 165 3.99 4.86 23.09
C ASN A 165 5.37 4.43 22.58
N ILE A 166 5.88 5.00 21.49
CA ILE A 166 7.25 4.80 21.01
C ILE A 166 8.25 5.34 22.03
N GLU A 167 8.04 6.53 22.58
CA GLU A 167 8.92 7.10 23.61
C GLU A 167 8.97 6.24 24.88
N ALA A 168 7.82 5.69 25.29
CA ALA A 168 7.72 4.89 26.52
C ALA A 168 8.25 3.46 26.36
N LYS A 169 7.98 2.80 25.23
CA LYS A 169 8.27 1.37 25.01
C LYS A 169 9.44 1.12 24.07
N GLY A 170 9.94 2.18 23.42
CA GLY A 170 10.92 2.08 22.35
C GLY A 170 10.28 1.58 21.06
N ARG A 171 10.72 0.42 20.59
CA ARG A 171 10.36 -0.12 19.27
C ARG A 171 9.03 -0.87 19.37
N ILE A 172 8.08 -0.52 18.52
CA ILE A 172 6.75 -1.14 18.48
C ILE A 172 6.28 -1.28 17.03
N ASP A 173 5.45 -2.27 16.75
CA ASP A 173 4.74 -2.36 15.47
C ASP A 173 3.67 -1.26 15.42
N LEU A 174 3.68 -0.38 14.42
CA LEU A 174 2.87 0.83 14.40
C LEU A 174 1.38 0.57 14.18
N ASN A 175 1.03 -0.56 13.58
CA ASN A 175 -0.35 -0.97 13.27
C ASN A 175 -0.84 -2.08 14.22
N SER A 176 -0.39 -2.02 15.48
CA SER A 176 -0.70 -3.00 16.52
C SER A 176 -1.54 -2.40 17.66
N ARG A 177 -2.24 -3.27 18.41
CA ARG A 177 -2.97 -2.86 19.64
C ARG A 177 -2.03 -2.19 20.64
N PRO A 178 -0.82 -2.68 20.93
CA PRO A 178 0.09 -2.01 21.86
C PRO A 178 0.50 -0.59 21.44
N ALA A 179 0.43 -0.25 20.15
CA ALA A 179 0.75 1.07 19.63
C ALA A 179 -0.36 2.11 19.86
N ILE A 180 -1.62 1.68 19.92
CA ILE A 180 -2.78 2.55 20.15
C ILE A 180 -3.37 2.45 21.57
N VAL A 181 -2.83 1.58 22.43
CA VAL A 181 -3.21 1.50 23.84
C VAL A 181 -3.14 2.89 24.50
N GLY A 182 -4.22 3.25 25.19
CA GLY A 182 -4.40 4.54 25.85
C GLY A 182 -5.09 5.61 24.97
N HIS A 183 -5.31 5.34 23.68
CA HIS A 183 -6.06 6.24 22.81
C HIS A 183 -7.54 6.26 23.21
N ARG A 184 -8.19 7.43 23.20
CA ARG A 184 -9.62 7.57 23.57
C ARG A 184 -10.56 6.67 22.76
N LEU A 185 -10.18 6.34 21.54
CA LEU A 185 -10.94 5.51 20.61
C LEU A 185 -10.33 4.11 20.43
N GLU A 186 -9.45 3.64 21.33
CA GLU A 186 -8.70 2.38 21.16
C GLU A 186 -9.57 1.17 20.80
N HIS A 187 -10.79 1.09 21.34
CA HIS A 187 -11.72 -0.02 21.08
C HIS A 187 -12.44 0.05 19.73
N TYR A 188 -12.36 1.20 19.03
CA TYR A 188 -13.01 1.40 17.74
C TYR A 188 -12.06 1.18 16.56
N PHE A 189 -10.80 0.85 16.79
CA PHE A 189 -9.85 0.59 15.72
C PHE A 189 -10.10 -0.79 15.09
N TYR A 190 -10.15 -0.81 13.76
CA TYR A 190 -10.22 -2.03 12.96
C TYR A 190 -8.87 -2.30 12.29
N GLY A 191 -8.54 -3.59 12.13
CA GLY A 191 -7.34 -4.01 11.41
C GLY A 191 -6.02 -3.74 12.14
N VAL A 192 -6.06 -3.56 13.45
CA VAL A 192 -4.87 -3.52 14.33
C VAL A 192 -4.53 -4.93 14.80
N THR A 193 -3.26 -5.32 14.70
CA THR A 193 -2.80 -6.65 15.10
C THR A 193 -2.64 -6.74 16.62
N ASP A 194 -2.89 -7.90 17.21
CA ASP A 194 -2.77 -8.11 18.65
C ASP A 194 -1.46 -8.82 19.05
N GLU A 195 -0.44 -8.75 18.19
CA GLU A 195 0.86 -9.46 18.28
C GLU A 195 0.77 -11.01 18.25
N THR A 196 -0.39 -11.60 18.53
CA THR A 196 -0.62 -13.05 18.49
C THR A 196 -1.07 -13.56 17.11
N THR A 197 -1.67 -12.68 16.32
CA THR A 197 -2.00 -12.91 14.90
C THR A 197 -0.85 -12.55 13.97
N MET A 198 -1.04 -12.79 12.67
CA MET A 198 -0.15 -12.29 11.60
C MET A 198 0.12 -10.78 11.79
N ARG A 199 1.41 -10.39 11.71
CA ARG A 199 1.81 -8.97 11.75
C ARG A 199 1.24 -8.21 10.57
N ASN A 200 1.06 -6.91 10.75
CA ASN A 200 0.64 -6.05 9.66
C ASN A 200 1.74 -6.06 8.57
N PRO A 201 1.38 -6.19 7.27
CA PRO A 201 2.35 -6.20 6.18
C PRO A 201 3.31 -5.00 6.20
N SER A 202 2.83 -3.81 6.54
CA SER A 202 3.62 -2.58 6.59
C SER A 202 4.64 -2.60 7.70
N ASP A 203 4.25 -3.09 8.88
CA ASP A 203 5.18 -3.33 9.99
C ASP A 203 6.12 -4.50 9.70
N THR A 204 5.88 -5.27 8.63
CA THR A 204 6.78 -6.32 8.16
C THR A 204 7.76 -5.80 7.10
N ILE A 205 7.26 -5.05 6.13
CA ILE A 205 8.04 -4.54 4.99
C ILE A 205 8.82 -3.29 5.40
N TYR A 206 8.16 -2.34 6.06
CA TYR A 206 8.68 -1.03 6.43
C TYR A 206 9.03 -0.95 7.92
N ARG A 207 9.78 -1.93 8.40
CA ARG A 207 10.19 -2.04 9.80
C ARG A 207 11.07 -0.88 10.25
N HIS A 208 11.05 -0.62 11.55
CA HIS A 208 12.07 0.23 12.18
C HIS A 208 13.47 -0.36 11.89
N PRO A 209 14.50 0.45 11.54
CA PRO A 209 15.83 -0.04 11.14
C PRO A 209 16.55 -0.91 12.18
N GLY A 210 16.12 -0.82 13.44
CA GLY A 210 16.66 -1.61 14.54
C GLY A 210 15.99 -2.97 14.77
N HIS A 211 14.91 -3.32 14.05
CA HIS A 211 14.32 -4.65 14.13
C HIS A 211 15.13 -5.64 13.28
N THR A 212 15.79 -6.58 13.94
CA THR A 212 16.26 -7.83 13.33
C THR A 212 15.32 -8.95 13.75
N ASP A 213 14.98 -9.85 12.84
CA ASP A 213 14.28 -11.10 13.16
C ASP A 213 15.13 -12.01 14.07
#